data_AF-A0A1D8FW78-F1
#
_entry.id   AF-A0A1D8FW78-F1
#
_cell.length_a   1.000
_cell.length_b   1.000
_cell.length_c   1.000
_cell.angle_alpha   90.00
_cell.angle_beta   90.00
_cell.angle_gamma   90.00
#
_symmetry.space_group_name_H-M   'P 1'
#
loop_
_entity.id
_entity.type
_entity.pdbx_description
1 polymer ?
#
loop_
_entity_poly.entity_id
_entity_poly.type
_entity_poly.pdbx_seq_one_letter_code
_entity_poly.pdbx_strand_id
1 'polypeptide(L)'
;MGHQGTARLSPDGVGRALARCAKCAGLTGRRITGHSARRGLVTTGRKKGKRVEKLRRQGGWSPKSQVFREYVDEGEAFEDAATEGIGL
;
A
#
# COMPACT_ATOMS: atom_id res chain seq x y z
N MET A 1 -17.43 -21.42 -12.04
CA MET A 1 -16.10 -21.74 -12.63
C MET A 1 -15.42 -20.45 -13.04
N GLY A 2 -14.11 -20.32 -12.82
CA GLY A 2 -13.33 -19.16 -13.27
C GLY A 2 -12.59 -19.50 -14.57
N HIS A 3 -12.69 -18.63 -15.57
CA HIS A 3 -11.94 -18.76 -16.83
C HIS A 3 -10.63 -17.95 -16.70
N GLN A 4 -9.47 -18.61 -16.73
CA GLN A 4 -8.16 -17.94 -16.72
C GLN A 4 -7.64 -17.83 -18.16
N GLY A 5 -7.27 -16.62 -18.58
CA GLY A 5 -6.64 -16.40 -19.88
C GLY A 5 -5.19 -16.86 -19.89
N THR A 6 -4.66 -17.24 -21.07
CA THR A 6 -3.25 -17.62 -21.26
C THR A 6 -2.30 -16.42 -21.37
N ALA A 7 -2.84 -15.21 -21.55
CA ALA A 7 -2.10 -13.96 -21.65
C ALA A 7 -2.03 -13.21 -20.30
N ARG A 8 -1.00 -12.36 -20.15
CA ARG A 8 -0.89 -11.46 -18.99
C ARG A 8 -2.05 -10.48 -18.94
N LEU A 9 -2.48 -10.12 -17.73
CA LEU A 9 -3.44 -9.03 -17.54
C LEU A 9 -2.86 -7.70 -18.04
N SER A 10 -3.68 -6.94 -18.75
CA SER A 10 -3.33 -5.56 -19.09
C SER A 10 -3.40 -4.67 -17.84
N PRO A 11 -2.62 -3.58 -17.79
CA PRO A 11 -2.70 -2.60 -16.71
C PRO A 11 -4.12 -2.06 -16.50
N ASP A 12 -4.85 -1.79 -17.60
CA ASP A 12 -6.25 -1.36 -17.55
C ASP A 12 -7.15 -2.43 -16.92
N GLY A 13 -6.98 -3.70 -17.32
CA GLY A 13 -7.73 -4.83 -16.77
C GLY A 13 -7.55 -4.96 -15.25
N VAL A 14 -6.33 -4.79 -14.75
CA VAL A 14 -6.04 -4.76 -13.30
C VAL A 14 -6.73 -3.57 -12.64
N GLY A 15 -6.66 -2.38 -13.25
CA GLY A 15 -7.32 -1.17 -12.75
C GLY A 15 -8.84 -1.33 -12.61
N ARG A 16 -9.49 -1.93 -13.61
CA ARG A 16 -10.93 -2.22 -13.60
C ARG A 16 -11.31 -3.24 -12.53
N ALA A 17 -10.50 -4.28 -12.35
CA ALA A 17 -10.71 -5.26 -11.29
C ALA A 17 -10.62 -4.60 -9.90
N LEU A 18 -9.62 -3.76 -9.66
CA LEU A 18 -9.48 -3.01 -8.41
C LEU A 18 -10.64 -2.06 -8.15
N ALA A 19 -11.09 -1.31 -9.17
CA ALA A 19 -12.23 -0.41 -9.06
C ALA A 19 -13.51 -1.16 -8.67
N ARG A 20 -13.74 -2.34 -9.26
CA ARG A 20 -14.88 -3.21 -8.90
C ARG A 20 -14.79 -3.68 -7.45
N CYS A 21 -13.61 -4.15 -7.02
CA CYS A 21 -13.41 -4.57 -5.63
C CYS A 21 -13.63 -3.41 -4.64
N ALA A 22 -13.11 -2.22 -4.95
CA ALA A 22 -13.31 -1.03 -4.14
C ALA A 22 -14.80 -0.67 -4.00
N LYS A 23 -15.56 -0.73 -5.11
CA LYS A 23 -17.02 -0.54 -5.08
C LYS A 23 -17.71 -1.57 -4.20
N CYS A 24 -17.38 -2.85 -4.34
CA CYS A 24 -17.96 -3.92 -3.51
C CYS A 24 -17.63 -3.75 -2.02
N ALA A 25 -16.46 -3.19 -1.70
CA ALA A 25 -16.02 -2.91 -0.34
C ALA A 25 -16.54 -1.56 0.22
N GLY A 26 -17.38 -0.83 -0.52
CA GLY A 26 -17.90 0.47 -0.08
C GLY A 26 -16.86 1.61 -0.07
N LEU A 27 -15.71 1.44 -0.73
CA LEU A 27 -14.65 2.45 -0.80
C LEU A 27 -14.97 3.48 -1.89
N THR A 28 -15.82 4.46 -1.58
CA THR A 28 -16.37 5.42 -2.55
C THR A 28 -15.69 6.79 -2.54
N GLY A 29 -14.95 7.13 -1.47
CA GLY A 29 -14.38 8.48 -1.27
C GLY A 29 -13.17 8.84 -2.15
N ARG A 30 -12.47 7.84 -2.72
CA ARG A 30 -11.32 8.07 -3.61
C ARG A 30 -11.15 6.90 -4.58
N ARG A 31 -10.69 7.19 -5.80
CA ARG A 31 -10.30 6.16 -6.77
C ARG A 31 -9.17 5.29 -6.20
N ILE A 32 -9.46 4.00 -6.00
CA ILE A 32 -8.46 3.01 -5.60
C ILE A 32 -7.72 2.52 -6.84
N THR A 33 -6.39 2.59 -6.80
CA THR A 33 -5.48 2.12 -7.85
C THR A 33 -4.47 1.13 -7.28
N GLY A 34 -3.67 0.50 -8.16
CA GLY A 34 -2.56 -0.35 -7.72
C GLY A 34 -1.57 0.38 -6.81
N HIS A 35 -1.31 1.67 -7.07
CA HIS A 35 -0.46 2.50 -6.19
C HIS A 35 -1.09 2.71 -4.81
N SER A 36 -2.41 2.92 -4.74
CA SER A 36 -3.14 3.03 -3.47
C SER A 36 -2.98 1.76 -2.63
N ALA A 37 -3.08 0.58 -3.24
CA ALA A 37 -2.89 -0.70 -2.56
C ALA A 37 -1.44 -0.87 -2.06
N ARG A 38 -0.44 -0.48 -2.87
CA ARG A 38 0.97 -0.54 -2.49
C ARG A 38 1.29 0.38 -1.30
N ARG A 39 0.78 1.62 -1.32
CA ARG A 39 0.87 2.57 -0.20
C ARG A 39 0.22 2.00 1.06
N GLY A 40 -1.00 1.48 0.94
CA GLY A 40 -1.75 0.87 2.04
C GLY A 40 -1.03 -0.30 2.69
N LEU A 41 -0.36 -1.14 1.89
CA LEU A 41 0.44 -2.26 2.38
C LEU A 41 1.60 -1.80 3.27
N VAL A 42 2.35 -0.78 2.84
CA VAL A 42 3.51 -0.28 3.59
C VAL A 42 3.06 0.46 4.84
N THR A 43 2.15 1.43 4.69
CA THR A 43 1.63 2.24 5.81
C THR A 43 1.01 1.36 6.90
N THR A 44 0.14 0.42 6.53
CA THR A 44 -0.46 -0.53 7.50
C THR A 44 0.58 -1.47 8.10
N GLY A 45 1.57 -1.89 7.31
CA GLY A 45 2.68 -2.71 7.79
C GLY A 45 3.50 -2.01 8.86
N ARG A 46 3.84 -0.73 8.65
CA ARG A 46 4.57 0.09 9.63
C ARG A 46 3.76 0.32 10.90
N LYS A 47 2.47 0.68 10.78
CA LYS A 47 1.53 0.78 11.92
C LYS A 47 1.43 -0.51 12.75
N LYS A 48 1.74 -1.68 12.18
CA LYS A 48 1.77 -2.96 12.90
C LYS A 48 3.17 -3.41 13.31
N GLY A 49 4.14 -2.49 13.35
CA GLY A 49 5.53 -2.76 13.74
C GLY A 49 6.30 -3.66 12.78
N LYS A 50 5.84 -3.87 11.53
CA LYS A 50 6.54 -4.75 10.58
C LYS A 50 7.82 -4.09 10.07
N ARG A 51 8.91 -4.86 10.02
CA ARG A 51 10.24 -4.38 9.60
C ARG A 51 10.21 -3.81 8.17
N VAL A 52 10.72 -2.59 8.03
CA VAL A 52 10.85 -1.84 6.76
C VAL A 52 11.47 -2.71 5.66
N GLU A 53 12.60 -3.37 5.95
CA GLU A 53 13.32 -4.16 4.96
C GLU A 53 12.53 -5.38 4.44
N LYS A 54 11.70 -6.00 5.30
CA LYS A 54 10.82 -7.10 4.87
C LYS A 54 9.71 -6.59 3.94
N LEU A 55 9.09 -5.45 4.27
CA LEU A 55 8.07 -4.81 3.43
C LEU A 55 8.67 -4.41 2.07
N ARG A 56 9.86 -3.81 2.07
CA ARG A 56 10.59 -3.40 0.86
C ARG A 56 10.82 -4.57 -0.09
N ARG A 57 11.36 -5.68 0.45
CA ARG A 57 11.63 -6.88 -0.34
C ARG A 57 10.33 -7.53 -0.83
N GLN A 58 9.31 -7.62 0.02
CA GLN A 58 8.03 -8.23 -0.34
C GLN A 58 7.33 -7.50 -1.49
N GLY A 59 7.31 -6.16 -1.47
CA GLY A 59 6.71 -5.42 -2.59
C GLY A 59 7.66 -5.15 -3.74
N GLY A 60 8.90 -5.64 -3.69
CA GLY A 60 9.87 -5.52 -4.78
C GLY A 60 10.36 -4.10 -5.03
N TRP A 61 10.46 -3.26 -3.99
CA TRP A 61 11.04 -1.93 -4.13
C TRP A 61 12.57 -2.00 -4.14
N SER A 62 13.19 -1.15 -4.97
CA SER A 62 14.64 -1.00 -4.95
C SER A 62 15.10 -0.40 -3.61
N PRO A 63 16.35 -0.68 -3.17
CA PRO A 63 16.90 -0.08 -1.94
C PRO A 63 16.90 1.46 -1.93
N LYS A 64 16.92 2.07 -3.13
CA LYS A 64 16.94 3.53 -3.33
C LYS A 64 15.58 4.13 -3.67
N SER A 65 14.49 3.39 -3.53
CA SER A 65 13.16 3.87 -3.91
C SER A 65 12.68 4.98 -2.98
N GLN A 66 12.60 6.21 -3.50
CA GLN A 66 12.06 7.36 -2.77
C GLN A 66 10.58 7.18 -2.41
N VAL A 67 9.77 6.70 -3.37
CA VAL A 67 8.35 6.40 -3.16
C VAL A 67 8.12 5.41 -2.01
N PHE A 68 9.00 4.42 -1.85
CA PHE A 68 8.91 3.49 -0.73
C PHE A 68 9.14 4.19 0.61
N ARG A 69 10.13 5.11 0.67
CA ARG A 69 10.44 5.89 1.87
C ARG A 69 9.25 6.76 2.27
N GLU A 70 8.64 7.46 1.32
CA GLU A 70 7.43 8.26 1.58
C GLU A 70 6.30 7.45 2.22
N TYR A 71 6.08 6.21 1.78
CA TYR A 71 5.07 5.33 2.40
C TYR A 71 5.46 4.83 3.79
N VAL A 72 6.76 4.70 4.06
CA VAL A 72 7.28 4.35 5.40
C VAL A 72 7.08 5.54 6.32
N ASP A 73 7.52 6.73 5.90
CA ASP A 73 7.43 7.98 6.67
C ASP A 73 5.97 8.26 7.05
N GLU A 74 5.03 8.11 6.13
CA GLU A 74 3.60 8.24 6.43
C GLU A 74 3.08 7.15 7.38
N GLY A 75 3.58 5.92 7.26
CA GLY A 75 3.20 4.82 8.15
C GLY A 75 3.73 5.00 9.57
N GLU A 76 4.86 5.68 9.71
CA GLU A 76 5.52 6.04 10.96
C GLU A 76 4.98 7.35 11.54
N ALA A 77 4.46 8.27 10.74
CA ALA A 77 3.88 9.54 11.20
C ALA A 77 2.68 9.37 12.17
N PHE A 78 2.17 8.15 12.35
CA PHE A 78 1.06 7.84 13.27
C PHE A 78 1.46 6.98 14.47
N GLU A 79 2.68 6.44 14.51
CA GLU A 79 3.22 5.71 15.66
C GLU A 79 4.37 6.55 16.20
N ASP A 80 4.27 7.01 17.44
CA ASP A 80 5.29 7.83 18.10
C ASP A 80 5.33 9.26 17.54
N ALA A 81 4.31 10.07 17.89
CA ALA A 81 4.50 11.51 17.79
C ALA A 81 5.78 11.82 18.58
N ALA A 82 6.73 12.55 18.00
CA ALA A 82 8.02 12.82 18.66
C ALA A 82 7.88 13.50 20.05
N THR A 83 6.67 13.93 20.41
CA THR A 83 6.28 14.54 21.67
C THR A 83 5.55 13.60 22.65
N GLU A 84 5.25 12.36 22.25
CA GLU A 84 4.55 11.39 23.08
C GLU A 84 5.46 10.90 24.21
N GLY A 85 5.19 11.34 25.44
CA GLY A 85 5.96 10.98 26.63
C GLY A 85 7.12 11.92 27.01
N ILE A 86 7.37 13.01 26.26
CA ILE A 86 8.41 14.01 26.63
C ILE A 86 7.86 15.29 27.29
N GLY A 87 6.55 15.41 27.49
CA GLY A 87 5.95 16.45 28.34
C GLY A 87 6.27 17.89 27.95
N LEU A 88 6.08 18.23 26.67
CA LEU A 88 6.09 19.62 26.18
C LEU A 88 4.67 20.17 26.05
#